data_AF-A0A292QZ19-F1
#
_entry.id   AF-A0A292QZ19-F1
#
_cell.length_a   1.000
_cell.length_b   1.000
_cell.length_c   1.000
_cell.angle_alpha   90.00
_cell.angle_beta   90.00
_cell.angle_gamma   90.00
#
_symmetry.space_group_name_H-M   'P 1'
#
loop_
_entity.id
_entity.type
_entity.pdbx_description
1 polymer ?
#
loop_
_entity_poly.entity_id
_entity_poly.type
_entity_poly.pdbx_seq_one_letter_code
_entity_poly.pdbx_strand_id
1 'polypeptide(L)'
;MLILLITILVPSCQADDSWDDFSGLDHAWDGQKSITNKEFEEAINTLEEKQTKKEAKQRKKLIKKIGGGGTSLHPDLNPESDIKNLDPLKKEDDDGVLLNIPVNLVIDDVPMDKGFYKVIAEKDKNNDINLLFYQSQFFKGKVRACETSDDYDQDSINFVKLLPYNEQFVKIIFGSLDFNAYAYVKYVQ
;
A
#
# COMPACT_ATOMS: atom_id res chain seq x y z
N MET A 1 68.20 31.61 -11.86
CA MET A 1 67.19 31.91 -12.90
C MET A 1 67.48 31.04 -14.10
N LEU A 2 66.78 29.91 -14.25
CA LEU A 2 66.47 29.29 -15.54
C LEU A 2 65.25 28.42 -15.29
N ILE A 3 64.18 28.73 -16.02
CA ILE A 3 62.83 28.18 -15.88
C ILE A 3 62.64 27.11 -16.98
N LEU A 4 61.81 26.11 -16.68
CA LEU A 4 61.14 25.18 -17.61
C LEU A 4 62.03 24.14 -18.33
N LEU A 5 61.60 22.91 -18.61
CA LEU A 5 60.25 22.45 -18.90
C LEU A 5 60.15 20.94 -18.55
N ILE A 6 59.13 20.55 -17.79
CA ILE A 6 58.76 19.15 -17.53
C ILE A 6 57.82 18.71 -18.65
N THR A 7 58.21 17.75 -19.48
CA THR A 7 57.29 17.04 -20.39
C THR A 7 56.87 15.73 -19.74
N ILE A 8 55.65 15.72 -19.20
CA ILE A 8 54.94 14.52 -18.76
C ILE A 8 54.56 13.72 -20.02
N LEU A 9 55.11 12.52 -20.14
CA LEU A 9 54.71 11.54 -21.15
C LEU A 9 53.34 10.97 -20.73
N VAL A 10 52.28 11.41 -21.40
CA VAL A 10 50.95 10.77 -21.29
C VAL A 10 50.98 9.51 -22.16
N PRO A 11 50.64 8.31 -21.66
CA PRO A 11 50.45 7.16 -22.54
C PRO A 11 49.20 7.44 -23.38
N SER A 12 49.40 7.61 -24.68
CA SER A 12 48.33 7.66 -25.65
C SER A 12 47.64 6.30 -25.61
N CYS A 13 46.41 6.26 -25.10
CA CYS A 13 45.49 5.16 -25.32
C CYS A 13 45.17 5.16 -26.82
N GLN A 14 46.01 4.50 -27.62
CA GLN A 14 45.62 4.09 -28.96
C GLN A 14 44.83 2.80 -28.78
N ALA A 15 43.52 2.95 -28.60
CA ALA A 15 42.60 1.90 -28.99
C ALA A 15 42.70 1.80 -30.51
N ASP A 16 43.53 0.86 -30.98
CA ASP A 16 43.59 0.42 -32.37
C ASP A 16 42.31 -0.38 -32.69
N ASP A 17 41.15 0.28 -32.52
CA ASP A 17 39.91 -0.19 -33.11
C ASP A 17 39.98 0.25 -34.56
N SER A 18 40.52 -0.62 -35.41
CA SER A 18 40.60 -0.46 -36.85
C SER A 18 39.19 -0.42 -37.46
N TRP A 19 38.55 0.74 -37.38
CA TRP A 19 37.28 1.04 -38.05
C TRP A 19 37.43 1.17 -39.58
N ASP A 20 38.65 1.08 -40.10
CA ASP A 20 38.96 1.16 -41.54
C ASP A 20 39.16 -0.21 -42.20
N ASP A 21 39.10 -1.32 -41.46
CA ASP A 21 39.19 -2.66 -42.04
C ASP A 21 37.82 -3.20 -42.46
N PHE A 22 37.37 -2.74 -43.63
CA PHE A 22 36.16 -3.25 -44.29
C PHE A 22 36.44 -4.45 -45.21
N SER A 23 37.68 -4.97 -45.26
CA SER A 23 38.03 -6.08 -46.16
C SER A 23 37.33 -7.40 -45.82
N GLY A 24 36.86 -7.55 -44.58
CA GLY A 24 36.02 -8.66 -44.13
C GLY A 24 34.52 -8.48 -44.40
N LEU A 25 34.06 -7.28 -44.78
CA LEU A 25 32.65 -6.99 -45.02
C LEU A 25 32.16 -7.61 -46.34
N ASP A 26 32.99 -7.57 -47.39
CA ASP A 26 32.68 -8.17 -48.70
C ASP A 26 32.57 -9.70 -48.63
N HIS A 27 33.21 -10.33 -47.64
CA HIS A 27 33.11 -11.78 -47.38
C HIS A 27 32.01 -12.16 -46.38
N ALA A 28 31.31 -11.20 -45.78
CA ALA A 28 30.27 -11.48 -44.78
C ALA A 28 29.05 -12.21 -45.39
N TRP A 29 28.88 -12.16 -46.71
CA TRP A 29 27.72 -12.72 -47.41
C TRP A 29 28.07 -13.84 -48.41
N ASP A 30 29.35 -14.06 -48.72
CA ASP A 30 29.81 -14.84 -49.88
C ASP A 30 29.85 -16.38 -49.64
N GLY A 31 29.14 -16.85 -48.61
CA GLY A 31 29.08 -18.27 -48.23
C GLY A 31 27.75 -18.72 -47.63
N GLN A 32 26.72 -17.86 -47.66
CA GLN A 32 25.43 -18.17 -47.04
C GLN A 32 24.63 -19.15 -47.90
N LYS A 33 24.73 -20.44 -47.59
CA LYS A 33 23.86 -21.48 -48.17
C LYS A 33 22.40 -21.15 -47.86
N SER A 34 21.49 -21.39 -48.81
CA SER A 34 20.05 -21.28 -48.57
C SER A 34 19.65 -22.25 -47.45
N ILE A 35 19.30 -21.71 -46.29
CA ILE A 35 18.87 -22.47 -45.11
C ILE A 35 17.43 -22.92 -45.33
N THR A 36 17.13 -24.18 -45.03
CA THR A 36 15.75 -24.70 -45.09
C THR A 36 14.92 -24.14 -43.93
N ASN A 37 13.60 -24.01 -44.08
CA ASN A 37 12.72 -23.48 -43.01
C ASN A 37 12.94 -24.17 -41.66
N LYS A 38 13.26 -25.48 -41.67
CA LYS A 38 13.55 -26.25 -40.47
C LYS A 38 14.84 -25.82 -39.77
N GLU A 39 15.91 -25.61 -40.52
CA GLU A 39 17.19 -25.14 -39.98
C GLU A 39 17.10 -23.68 -39.48
N PHE A 40 16.22 -22.88 -40.10
CA PHE A 40 15.92 -21.53 -39.63
C PHE A 40 15.18 -21.55 -38.28
N GLU A 41 14.14 -22.38 -38.14
CA GLU A 41 13.41 -22.55 -36.88
C GLU A 41 14.31 -23.07 -35.76
N GLU A 42 15.18 -24.05 -36.04
CA GLU A 42 16.17 -24.55 -35.07
C GLU A 42 17.15 -23.44 -34.64
N ALA A 43 17.62 -22.60 -35.58
CA ALA A 43 18.49 -21.47 -35.25
C ALA A 43 17.78 -20.43 -34.37
N ILE A 44 16.53 -20.08 -34.68
CA ILE A 44 15.73 -19.15 -33.86
C ILE A 44 15.51 -19.69 -32.46
N ASN A 45 15.08 -20.96 -32.33
CA ASN A 45 14.87 -21.59 -31.03
C ASN A 45 16.15 -21.59 -30.18
N THR A 46 17.30 -21.90 -30.78
CA THR A 46 18.58 -21.87 -30.04
C THR A 46 19.01 -20.47 -29.62
N LEU A 47 18.66 -19.43 -30.39
CA LEU A 47 18.93 -18.04 -30.03
C LEU A 47 17.99 -17.56 -28.91
N GLU A 48 16.71 -17.87 -29.00
CA GLU A 48 15.72 -17.58 -27.95
C GLU A 48 16.09 -18.29 -26.64
N GLU A 49 16.50 -19.55 -26.69
CA GLU A 49 17.01 -20.26 -25.52
C GLU A 49 18.26 -19.61 -24.93
N LYS A 50 19.19 -19.14 -25.77
CA LYS A 50 20.40 -18.46 -25.29
C LYS A 50 20.05 -17.10 -24.67
N GLN A 51 19.08 -16.39 -25.23
CA GLN A 51 18.61 -15.11 -24.72
C GLN A 51 17.91 -15.28 -23.37
N THR A 52 16.94 -16.20 -23.27
CA THR A 52 16.25 -16.51 -22.01
C THR A 52 17.20 -17.00 -20.93
N LYS A 53 18.20 -17.84 -21.27
CA LYS A 53 19.27 -18.25 -20.33
C LYS A 53 20.14 -17.07 -19.87
N LYS A 54 20.43 -16.11 -20.76
CA LYS A 54 21.19 -14.89 -20.40
C LYS A 54 20.36 -13.98 -19.49
N GLU A 55 19.09 -13.75 -19.81
CA GLU A 55 18.17 -12.94 -19.01
C GLU A 55 17.95 -13.54 -17.61
N ALA A 56 17.76 -14.87 -17.52
CA ALA A 56 17.65 -15.57 -16.24
C ALA A 56 18.94 -15.43 -15.40
N LYS A 57 20.12 -15.52 -16.02
CA LYS A 57 21.40 -15.29 -15.34
C LYS A 57 21.55 -13.84 -14.87
N GLN A 58 21.10 -12.86 -15.64
CA GLN A 58 21.13 -11.45 -15.26
C GLN A 58 20.17 -11.16 -14.10
N ARG A 59 18.93 -11.66 -14.16
CA ARG A 59 17.96 -11.57 -13.05
C ARG A 59 18.53 -12.17 -11.76
N LYS A 60 19.11 -13.37 -11.82
CA LYS A 60 19.77 -14.00 -10.67
C LYS A 60 20.92 -13.15 -10.10
N LYS A 61 21.72 -12.50 -10.95
CA LYS A 61 22.78 -11.58 -10.49
C LYS A 61 22.21 -10.31 -9.84
N LEU A 62 21.12 -9.76 -10.36
CA LEU A 62 20.46 -8.59 -9.79
C LEU A 62 19.83 -8.92 -8.43
N ILE A 63 19.12 -10.04 -8.32
CA ILE A 63 18.58 -10.56 -7.05
C ILE A 63 19.70 -10.77 -6.04
N LYS A 64 20.85 -11.34 -6.44
CA LYS A 64 22.02 -11.49 -5.54
C LYS A 64 22.63 -10.16 -5.09
N LYS A 65 22.61 -9.14 -5.95
CA LYS A 65 23.09 -7.78 -5.61
C LYS A 65 22.15 -7.06 -4.64
N ILE A 66 20.84 -7.15 -4.86
CA ILE A 66 19.81 -6.57 -3.99
C ILE A 66 19.79 -7.33 -2.65
N GLY A 67 19.90 -8.66 -2.71
CA GLY A 67 19.92 -9.58 -1.57
C GLY A 67 21.20 -9.58 -0.73
N GLY A 68 22.19 -8.72 -1.02
CA GLY A 68 23.38 -8.57 -0.17
C GLY A 68 24.31 -9.79 -0.07
N GLY A 69 24.31 -10.69 -1.07
CA GLY A 69 25.34 -11.73 -1.23
C GLY A 69 25.47 -12.78 -0.11
N GLY A 70 24.50 -12.87 0.80
CA GLY A 70 24.49 -13.75 1.98
C GLY A 70 23.30 -13.36 2.86
N THR A 71 23.05 -14.10 3.94
CA THR A 71 21.91 -14.00 4.88
C THR A 71 21.80 -12.66 5.65
N SER A 72 22.29 -11.56 5.09
CA SER A 72 22.45 -10.26 5.72
C SER A 72 21.20 -9.40 5.70
N LEU A 73 20.21 -9.76 4.87
CA LEU A 73 18.87 -9.17 4.93
C LEU A 73 17.98 -10.06 5.77
N HIS A 74 17.12 -9.44 6.58
CA HIS A 74 16.09 -10.16 7.33
C HIS A 74 15.34 -11.10 6.37
N PRO A 75 15.00 -12.34 6.76
CA PRO A 75 14.34 -13.31 5.87
C PRO A 75 13.09 -12.78 5.17
N ASP A 76 12.44 -11.77 5.75
CA ASP A 76 11.22 -11.13 5.23
C ASP A 76 11.50 -10.02 4.18
N LEU A 77 12.77 -9.67 3.95
CA LEU A 77 13.22 -8.74 2.91
C LEU A 77 13.79 -9.47 1.70
N ASN A 78 13.63 -10.80 1.63
CA ASN A 78 14.05 -11.58 0.48
C ASN A 78 13.16 -11.22 -0.72
N PRO A 79 13.72 -10.75 -1.85
CA PRO A 79 12.92 -10.45 -3.03
C PRO A 79 12.24 -11.69 -3.66
N GLU A 80 12.64 -12.91 -3.27
CA GLU A 80 11.95 -14.15 -3.65
C GLU A 80 10.93 -14.65 -2.62
N SER A 81 10.81 -14.02 -1.44
CA SER A 81 9.72 -14.35 -0.53
C SER A 81 8.45 -13.66 -1.02
N ASP A 82 7.41 -14.44 -1.30
CA ASP A 82 6.06 -13.92 -1.43
C ASP A 82 5.76 -13.01 -0.23
N ILE A 83 5.13 -11.86 -0.48
CA ILE A 83 4.66 -10.96 0.59
C ILE A 83 3.80 -11.82 1.51
N LYS A 84 4.39 -12.25 2.64
CA LYS A 84 3.66 -13.01 3.65
C LYS A 84 2.50 -12.11 4.03
N ASN A 85 1.29 -12.62 3.82
CA ASN A 85 0.01 -12.02 4.15
C ASN A 85 0.21 -10.96 5.22
N LEU A 86 0.19 -9.69 4.82
CA LEU A 86 -0.09 -8.63 5.79
C LEU A 86 -1.43 -9.06 6.39
N ASP A 87 -1.42 -9.40 7.69
CA ASP A 87 -2.67 -9.68 8.38
C ASP A 87 -3.61 -8.52 8.03
N PRO A 88 -4.81 -8.79 7.50
CA PRO A 88 -5.79 -7.75 7.25
C PRO A 88 -5.88 -6.90 8.52
N LEU A 89 -6.00 -5.57 8.36
CA LEU A 89 -6.16 -4.65 9.48
C LEU A 89 -7.12 -5.30 10.48
N LYS A 90 -6.61 -5.59 11.69
CA LYS A 90 -7.46 -6.17 12.74
C LYS A 90 -8.62 -5.20 12.92
N LYS A 91 -9.83 -5.73 12.82
CA LYS A 91 -11.02 -4.96 13.11
C LYS A 91 -10.97 -4.59 14.59
N GLU A 92 -10.72 -3.33 14.90
CA GLU A 92 -10.75 -2.78 16.26
C GLU A 92 -12.20 -2.57 16.74
N ASP A 93 -13.16 -3.36 16.23
CA ASP A 93 -14.59 -3.13 16.43
C ASP A 93 -14.97 -3.18 17.93
N ASP A 94 -14.25 -3.99 18.71
CA ASP A 94 -14.48 -4.15 20.16
C ASP A 94 -13.90 -2.98 20.99
N ASP A 95 -12.97 -2.20 20.45
CA ASP A 95 -12.27 -1.16 21.20
C ASP A 95 -13.08 0.15 21.28
N GLY A 96 -14.05 0.34 20.37
CA GLY A 96 -14.96 1.48 20.33
C GLY A 96 -14.25 2.84 20.26
N VAL A 97 -15.02 3.92 20.12
CA VAL A 97 -14.45 5.28 20.04
C VAL A 97 -14.97 6.12 21.20
N LEU A 98 -14.08 6.91 21.82
CA LEU A 98 -14.44 7.78 22.94
C LEU A 98 -15.14 9.05 22.44
N LEU A 99 -16.33 9.33 22.98
CA LEU A 99 -17.10 10.55 22.74
C LEU A 99 -17.25 11.36 24.02
N ASN A 100 -16.93 12.64 23.95
CA ASN A 100 -17.31 13.60 24.99
C ASN A 100 -18.69 14.19 24.69
N ILE A 101 -19.63 14.03 25.61
CA ILE A 101 -20.99 14.51 25.52
C ILE A 101 -21.18 15.63 26.55
N PRO A 102 -21.28 16.91 26.13
CA PRO A 102 -21.33 18.05 27.04
C PRO A 102 -22.72 18.34 27.64
N VAL A 103 -23.77 17.66 27.15
CA VAL A 103 -25.18 17.85 27.52
C VAL A 103 -25.82 16.53 27.92
N ASN A 104 -26.94 16.57 28.65
CA ASN A 104 -27.67 15.37 28.99
C ASN A 104 -28.48 14.91 27.77
N LEU A 105 -28.29 13.67 27.33
CA LEU A 105 -29.05 13.10 26.22
C LEU A 105 -30.30 12.40 26.73
N VAL A 106 -31.35 12.32 25.93
CA VAL A 106 -32.55 11.53 26.22
C VAL A 106 -32.55 10.32 25.30
N ILE A 107 -32.38 9.14 25.87
CA ILE A 107 -32.36 7.85 25.17
C ILE A 107 -33.48 7.00 25.75
N ASP A 108 -34.43 6.56 24.91
CA ASP A 108 -35.61 5.80 25.34
C ASP A 108 -36.35 6.44 26.54
N ASP A 109 -36.53 7.77 26.51
CA ASP A 109 -37.10 8.61 27.57
C ASP A 109 -36.32 8.63 28.91
N VAL A 110 -35.15 8.01 28.96
CA VAL A 110 -34.24 8.04 30.10
C VAL A 110 -33.13 9.08 29.86
N PRO A 111 -32.91 10.02 30.79
CA PRO A 111 -31.80 10.94 30.69
C PRO A 111 -30.46 10.22 30.94
N MET A 112 -29.53 10.39 30.01
CA MET A 112 -28.13 10.00 30.13
C MET A 112 -27.31 11.27 30.41
N ASP A 113 -26.55 11.26 31.51
CA ASP A 113 -25.77 12.41 31.95
C ASP A 113 -24.70 12.84 30.93
N LYS A 114 -24.25 14.08 31.02
CA LYS A 114 -23.05 14.56 30.32
C LYS A 114 -21.80 13.84 30.83
N GLY A 115 -20.84 13.57 29.94
CA GLY A 115 -19.59 12.90 30.28
C GLY A 115 -18.88 12.25 29.10
N PHE A 116 -17.92 11.39 29.42
CA PHE A 116 -17.17 10.62 28.43
C PHE A 116 -17.76 9.21 28.31
N TYR A 117 -18.06 8.82 27.07
CA TYR A 117 -18.67 7.55 26.74
C TYR A 117 -17.87 6.84 25.66
N LYS A 118 -17.61 5.56 25.84
CA LYS A 118 -17.15 4.68 24.76
C LYS A 118 -18.37 4.31 23.92
N VAL A 119 -18.30 4.59 22.62
CA VAL A 119 -19.34 4.30 21.64
C VAL A 119 -18.91 3.11 20.81
N ILE A 120 -19.75 2.08 20.79
CA ILE A 120 -19.59 0.89 19.93
C ILE A 120 -20.78 0.86 18.99
N ALA A 121 -20.54 0.66 17.69
CA ALA A 121 -21.61 0.49 16.72
C ALA A 121 -21.78 -0.99 16.39
N GLU A 122 -22.99 -1.51 16.53
CA GLU A 122 -23.32 -2.88 16.19
C GLU A 122 -24.42 -2.89 15.12
N LYS A 123 -24.25 -3.78 14.14
CA LYS A 123 -25.24 -4.01 13.09
C LYS A 123 -25.97 -5.32 13.38
N ASP A 124 -27.25 -5.20 13.71
CA ASP A 124 -28.11 -6.35 14.02
C ASP A 124 -28.36 -7.21 12.78
N LYS A 125 -28.87 -8.43 12.99
CA LYS A 125 -29.28 -9.36 11.90
C LYS A 125 -30.32 -8.77 10.96
N ASN A 126 -31.06 -7.76 11.42
CA ASN A 126 -32.08 -7.03 10.64
C ASN A 126 -31.48 -5.87 9.83
N ASN A 127 -30.16 -5.73 9.80
CA ASN A 127 -29.46 -4.61 9.17
C ASN A 127 -29.75 -3.24 9.84
N ASP A 128 -30.21 -3.27 11.08
CA ASP A 128 -30.38 -2.09 11.93
C ASP A 128 -29.06 -1.79 12.63
N ILE A 129 -28.62 -0.53 12.59
CA ILE A 129 -27.40 -0.08 13.24
C ILE A 129 -27.77 0.55 14.57
N ASN A 130 -27.11 0.11 15.64
CA ASN A 130 -27.26 0.65 16.99
C ASN A 130 -25.92 1.20 17.48
N LEU A 131 -25.95 2.39 18.07
CA LEU A 131 -24.83 2.99 18.79
C LEU A 131 -25.02 2.71 20.28
N LEU A 132 -24.13 1.91 20.86
CA LEU A 132 -24.13 1.53 22.27
C LEU A 132 -23.18 2.44 23.05
N PHE A 133 -23.68 3.03 24.13
CA PHE A 133 -22.92 3.94 24.99
C PHE A 133 -22.51 3.22 26.26
N TYR A 134 -21.20 3.21 26.53
CA TYR A 134 -20.61 2.64 27.72
C TYR A 134 -19.85 3.69 28.51
N GLN A 135 -19.94 3.62 29.83
CA GLN A 135 -19.07 4.35 30.74
C GLN A 135 -18.27 3.34 31.56
N SER A 136 -16.97 3.24 31.27
CA SER A 136 -16.17 2.08 31.71
C SER A 136 -16.84 0.78 31.22
N GLN A 137 -17.07 -0.19 32.10
CA GLN A 137 -17.76 -1.45 31.80
C GLN A 137 -19.30 -1.37 31.83
N PHE A 138 -19.88 -0.23 32.20
CA PHE A 138 -21.32 -0.10 32.41
C PHE A 138 -22.03 0.40 31.15
N PHE A 139 -23.00 -0.37 30.66
CA PHE A 139 -23.91 0.06 29.60
C PHE A 139 -24.82 1.19 30.09
N LYS A 140 -25.00 2.21 29.26
CA LYS A 140 -25.74 3.44 29.60
C LYS A 140 -26.94 3.72 28.71
N GLY A 141 -26.90 3.25 27.46
CA GLY A 141 -28.01 3.41 26.53
C GLY A 141 -27.64 2.94 25.13
N LYS A 142 -28.66 2.76 24.30
CA LYS A 142 -28.50 2.45 22.88
C LYS A 142 -29.31 3.43 22.05
N VAL A 143 -28.75 3.86 20.92
CA VAL A 143 -29.43 4.76 19.98
C VAL A 143 -29.45 4.10 18.62
N ARG A 144 -30.63 3.98 18.02
CA ARG A 144 -30.74 3.51 16.64
C ARG A 144 -30.20 4.57 15.70
N ALA A 145 -29.30 4.17 14.80
CA ALA A 145 -28.69 5.01 13.78
C ALA A 145 -29.12 4.59 12.37
N CYS A 146 -28.99 5.52 11.45
CA CYS A 146 -29.21 5.31 10.02
C CYS A 146 -27.87 5.17 9.31
N GLU A 147 -27.71 4.13 8.51
CA GLU A 147 -26.56 3.94 7.63
C GLU A 147 -26.49 5.06 6.58
N THR A 148 -25.28 5.46 6.22
CA THR A 148 -25.05 6.52 5.23
C THR A 148 -23.79 6.23 4.43
N SER A 149 -23.73 6.76 3.20
CA SER A 149 -22.54 6.72 2.35
C SER A 149 -21.65 7.94 2.52
N ASP A 150 -22.04 8.89 3.36
CA ASP A 150 -21.27 10.10 3.68
C ASP A 150 -20.09 9.74 4.59
N ASP A 151 -18.88 10.16 4.21
CA ASP A 151 -17.63 9.98 4.98
C ASP A 151 -17.35 11.16 5.93
N TYR A 152 -18.21 12.19 5.88
CA TYR A 152 -18.14 13.38 6.71
C TYR A 152 -16.82 14.14 6.61
N ASP A 153 -16.05 13.96 5.53
CA ASP A 153 -14.71 14.54 5.34
C ASP A 153 -13.81 14.37 6.60
N GLN A 154 -13.86 13.20 7.24
CA GLN A 154 -13.09 12.92 8.46
C GLN A 154 -11.68 12.43 8.14
N ASP A 155 -10.70 12.90 8.93
CA ASP A 155 -9.29 12.52 8.78
C ASP A 155 -9.01 11.05 9.17
N SER A 156 -9.90 10.43 9.95
CA SER A 156 -9.80 9.06 10.43
C SER A 156 -10.99 8.22 9.98
N ILE A 157 -10.77 6.93 9.76
CA ILE A 157 -11.83 5.96 9.42
C ILE A 157 -12.73 5.73 10.65
N ASN A 158 -12.11 5.45 11.80
CA ASN A 158 -12.82 5.26 13.06
C ASN A 158 -13.03 6.64 13.70
N PHE A 159 -14.29 7.06 13.82
CA PHE A 159 -14.63 8.31 14.49
C PHE A 159 -16.03 8.27 15.09
N VAL A 160 -16.22 9.10 16.12
CA VAL A 160 -17.54 9.48 16.60
C VAL A 160 -17.51 10.96 16.95
N LYS A 161 -18.51 11.72 16.49
CA LYS A 161 -18.61 13.15 16.78
C LYS A 161 -20.05 13.54 17.10
N LEU A 162 -20.18 14.50 18.01
CA LEU A 162 -21.43 15.15 18.34
C LEU A 162 -21.48 16.51 17.63
N LEU A 163 -22.50 16.72 16.82
CA LEU A 163 -22.73 17.94 16.05
C LEU A 163 -24.04 18.59 16.50
N PRO A 164 -24.09 19.92 16.64
CA PRO A 164 -25.35 20.62 16.83
C PRO A 164 -26.24 20.44 15.60
N TYR A 165 -27.53 20.17 15.82
CA TYR A 165 -28.51 20.06 14.73
C TYR A 165 -29.60 21.13 14.84
N ASN A 166 -30.27 21.21 15.99
CA ASN A 166 -31.23 22.28 16.30
C ASN A 166 -31.33 22.52 17.82
N GLU A 167 -32.32 23.30 18.26
CA GLU A 167 -32.53 23.66 19.67
C GLU A 167 -32.89 22.47 20.58
N GLN A 168 -33.30 21.33 20.02
CA GLN A 168 -33.79 20.18 20.79
C GLN A 168 -32.98 18.90 20.56
N PHE A 169 -32.25 18.82 19.44
CA PHE A 169 -31.57 17.63 18.98
C PHE A 169 -30.11 17.91 18.64
N VAL A 170 -29.29 16.92 18.92
CA VAL A 170 -27.91 16.80 18.46
C VAL A 170 -27.81 15.67 17.45
N LYS A 171 -26.90 15.79 16.49
CA LYS A 171 -26.56 14.75 15.52
C LYS A 171 -25.30 14.05 15.97
N ILE A 172 -25.37 12.74 16.17
CA ILE A 172 -24.20 11.89 16.37
C ILE A 172 -23.82 11.32 15.00
N ILE A 173 -22.57 11.49 14.59
CA ILE A 173 -22.00 10.83 13.42
C ILE A 173 -20.99 9.79 13.88
N PHE A 174 -20.97 8.66 13.18
CA PHE A 174 -20.10 7.54 13.44
C PHE A 174 -19.53 7.04 12.10
N GLY A 175 -18.26 6.70 12.10
CA GLY A 175 -17.62 6.00 11.00
C GLY A 175 -16.75 4.87 11.52
N SER A 176 -16.75 3.77 10.78
CA SER A 176 -15.82 2.65 10.94
C SER A 176 -15.42 2.11 9.56
N LEU A 177 -14.54 1.11 9.55
CA LEU A 177 -14.14 0.43 8.33
C LEU A 177 -15.34 -0.24 7.60
N ASP A 178 -16.35 -0.66 8.34
CA ASP A 178 -17.47 -1.43 7.81
C ASP A 178 -18.62 -0.55 7.30
N PHE A 179 -18.93 0.56 7.99
CA PHE A 179 -20.02 1.46 7.61
C PHE A 179 -19.91 2.84 8.27
N ASN A 180 -20.60 3.82 7.67
CA ASN A 180 -20.86 5.11 8.28
C ASN A 180 -22.33 5.20 8.71
N ALA A 181 -22.59 5.89 9.81
CA ALA A 181 -23.93 6.06 10.33
C ALA A 181 -24.13 7.40 11.03
N TYR A 182 -25.40 7.79 11.18
CA TYR A 182 -25.76 8.96 11.99
C TYR A 182 -27.04 8.72 12.79
N ALA A 183 -27.19 9.43 13.89
CA ALA A 183 -28.40 9.44 14.71
C ALA A 183 -28.74 10.84 15.18
N TYR A 184 -30.03 11.12 15.32
CA TYR A 184 -30.51 12.34 15.98
C TYR A 184 -30.99 11.99 17.38
N VAL A 185 -30.44 12.66 18.39
CA VAL A 185 -30.74 12.39 19.80
C VAL A 185 -31.23 13.68 20.44
N LYS A 186 -32.33 13.59 21.18
CA LYS A 186 -32.85 14.72 21.94
C LYS A 186 -31.91 15.00 23.11
N TYR A 187 -31.70 16.27 23.44
CA TYR A 187 -30.94 16.65 24.63
C TYR A 187 -31.75 17.55 25.56
N VAL A 188 -31.31 17.61 26.81
CA VAL A 188 -31.80 18.52 27.85
C VAL A 188 -30.60 19.31 28.36
N GLN A 189 -30.81 20.62 28.52
CA GLN A 189 -29.79 21.57 28.95
C GLN A 189 -29.61 21.55 30.47
#